data_AF-A0AAW9IX14-F1
#
_entry.id   AF-A0AAW9IX14-F1
#
_cell.length_a   1.000
_cell.length_b   1.000
_cell.length_c   1.000
_cell.angle_alpha   90.00
_cell.angle_beta   90.00
_cell.angle_gamma   90.00
#
_symmetry.space_group_name_H-M   'P 1'
#
loop_
_entity.id
_entity.type
_entity.pdbx_description
1 polymer ?
#
loop_
_entity_poly.entity_id
_entity_poly.type
_entity_poly.pdbx_seq_one_letter_code
_entity_poly.pdbx_strand_id
1 'polypeptide(L)'
;VSGGTIAMILGIYDKLLHAVNNILKDFKNQYKILLQVGIGAVVGIFLFSNIVKTLFDNYPIPVGYLFIGVILGGAPLMFRKATVKGFNKSSILYLLAGIIIVLMMGTPNNDASAIITSLSLGNFLWLLIGGVVVAVALILPGISGSFMLYVLGLYNTVITAVVQMNIPVLIPLVIGGIVGTLATARIIEVLLLK
;
A
#
# COMPACT_ATOMS: atom_id res chain seq x y z
N VAL A 1 -8.24 -3.56 -2.24
CA VAL A 1 -8.16 -2.36 -3.12
C VAL A 1 -7.15 -1.39 -2.52
N SER A 2 -6.21 -0.87 -3.32
CA SER A 2 -5.14 0.02 -2.83
C SER A 2 -5.51 1.50 -2.95
N GLY A 3 -5.08 2.31 -1.98
CA GLY A 3 -5.25 3.77 -2.01
C GLY A 3 -4.58 4.41 -3.24
N GLY A 4 -3.44 3.88 -3.68
CA GLY A 4 -2.76 4.34 -4.90
C GLY A 4 -3.59 4.12 -6.17
N THR A 5 -4.34 3.00 -6.26
CA THR A 5 -5.25 2.75 -7.38
C THR A 5 -6.41 3.75 -7.40
N ILE A 6 -6.99 4.06 -6.22
CA ILE A 6 -8.06 5.04 -6.11
C ILE A 6 -7.55 6.45 -6.48
N ALA A 7 -6.37 6.84 -6.00
CA ALA A 7 -5.75 8.11 -6.36
C ALA A 7 -5.51 8.24 -7.88
N MET A 8 -5.16 7.13 -8.55
CA MET A 8 -5.00 7.08 -10.01
C MET A 8 -6.33 7.25 -10.73
N ILE A 9 -7.38 6.55 -10.29
CA ILE A 9 -8.73 6.66 -10.85
C ILE A 9 -9.27 8.09 -10.70
N LEU A 10 -9.02 8.73 -9.54
CA LEU A 10 -9.41 10.11 -9.27
C LEU A 10 -8.52 11.15 -9.98
N GLY A 11 -7.47 10.75 -10.69
CA GLY A 11 -6.55 11.65 -11.40
C GLY A 11 -5.68 12.53 -10.49
N ILE A 12 -5.60 12.21 -9.19
CA ILE A 12 -4.80 12.95 -8.21
C ILE A 12 -3.44 12.29 -7.91
N TYR A 13 -3.19 11.09 -8.45
CA TYR A 13 -1.98 10.32 -8.19
C TYR A 13 -0.69 11.08 -8.47
N ASP A 14 -0.56 11.67 -9.67
CA ASP A 14 0.67 12.36 -10.06
C ASP A 14 0.93 13.56 -9.12
N LYS A 15 -0.13 14.30 -8.73
CA LYS A 15 -0.05 15.39 -7.75
C LYS A 15 0.43 14.92 -6.38
N LEU A 16 -0.06 13.77 -5.91
CA LEU A 16 0.35 13.19 -4.62
C LEU A 16 1.79 12.70 -4.67
N LEU A 17 2.20 12.04 -5.76
CA LEU A 17 3.57 11.59 -5.95
C LEU A 17 4.55 12.78 -5.91
N HIS A 18 4.25 13.84 -6.67
CA HIS A 18 5.04 15.07 -6.66
C HIS A 18 5.10 15.73 -5.28
N ALA A 19 3.98 15.74 -4.55
CA ALA A 19 3.93 16.30 -3.20
C ALA A 19 4.81 15.51 -2.22
N VAL A 20 4.76 14.17 -2.27
CA VAL A 20 5.62 13.31 -1.45
C VAL A 20 7.10 13.51 -1.78
N ASN A 21 7.48 13.53 -3.06
CA ASN A 21 8.90 13.64 -3.43
C ASN A 21 9.50 15.00 -3.08
N ASN A 22 8.70 16.07 -3.22
CA ASN A 22 9.16 17.44 -2.98
C ASN A 22 8.89 17.94 -1.57
N ILE A 23 8.33 17.12 -0.67
CA ILE A 23 8.02 17.53 0.71
C ILE A 23 9.26 18.01 1.48
N LEU A 24 10.44 17.44 1.19
CA LEU A 24 11.71 17.84 1.81
C LEU A 24 12.30 19.12 1.19
N LYS A 25 11.88 19.50 -0.02
CA LYS A 25 12.40 20.67 -0.75
C LYS A 25 11.50 21.90 -0.59
N ASP A 26 10.18 21.69 -0.64
CA ASP A 26 9.16 22.73 -0.51
C ASP A 26 8.09 22.28 0.47
N PHE A 27 8.46 22.16 1.74
CA PHE A 27 7.58 21.67 2.78
C PHE A 27 6.26 22.45 2.81
N LYS A 28 6.32 23.79 2.78
CA LYS A 28 5.18 24.69 3.04
C LYS A 28 4.04 24.53 2.03
N ASN A 29 4.36 24.26 0.75
CA ASN A 29 3.34 24.07 -0.27
C ASN A 29 2.91 22.60 -0.37
N GLN A 30 3.85 21.66 -0.26
CA GLN A 30 3.55 20.23 -0.44
C GLN A 30 2.85 19.61 0.77
N TYR A 31 3.13 20.06 2.01
CA TYR A 31 2.44 19.54 3.19
C TYR A 31 0.94 19.78 3.13
N LYS A 32 0.47 20.88 2.52
CA LYS A 32 -0.96 21.21 2.45
C LYS A 32 -1.73 20.18 1.63
N ILE A 33 -1.17 19.75 0.50
CA ILE A 33 -1.77 18.73 -0.37
C ILE A 33 -1.88 17.40 0.38
N LEU A 34 -0.78 17.00 1.03
CA LEU A 34 -0.71 15.77 1.83
C LEU A 34 -1.67 15.83 3.03
N LEU A 35 -1.74 16.96 3.70
CA LEU A 35 -2.64 17.18 4.83
C LEU A 35 -4.11 17.13 4.40
N GLN A 36 -4.47 17.76 3.28
CA GLN A 36 -5.82 17.73 2.75
C GLN A 36 -6.29 16.30 2.45
N VAL A 37 -5.44 15.51 1.78
CA VAL A 37 -5.75 14.09 1.51
C VAL A 37 -5.73 13.25 2.78
N GLY A 38 -4.79 13.52 3.70
CA GLY A 38 -4.71 12.85 4.99
C GLY A 38 -5.96 13.06 5.85
N ILE A 39 -6.44 14.30 5.96
CA ILE A 39 -7.69 14.64 6.65
C ILE A 39 -8.87 13.94 5.97
N GLY A 40 -8.95 13.98 4.64
CA GLY A 40 -9.99 13.28 3.88
C GLY A 40 -9.99 11.77 4.13
N ALA A 41 -8.82 11.14 4.23
CA ALA A 41 -8.68 9.73 4.53
C ALA A 41 -9.15 9.40 5.97
N VAL A 42 -8.73 10.20 6.95
CA VAL A 42 -9.13 10.03 8.36
C VAL A 42 -10.65 10.18 8.51
N VAL A 43 -11.22 11.25 7.97
CA VAL A 43 -12.67 11.49 7.97
C VAL A 43 -13.41 10.36 7.26
N GLY A 44 -12.91 9.93 6.09
CA GLY A 44 -13.49 8.81 5.35
C GLY A 44 -13.49 7.51 6.16
N ILE A 45 -12.39 7.18 6.85
CA ILE A 45 -12.33 6.00 7.72
C ILE A 45 -13.36 6.11 8.84
N PHE A 46 -13.46 7.23 9.54
CA PHE A 46 -14.44 7.37 10.63
C PHE A 46 -15.89 7.30 10.14
N LEU A 47 -16.20 7.91 8.99
CA LEU A 47 -17.55 7.89 8.42
C LEU A 47 -17.95 6.52 7.87
N PHE A 48 -17.03 5.83 7.18
CA PHE A 48 -17.36 4.61 6.45
C PHE A 48 -16.93 3.30 7.13
N SER A 49 -16.07 3.33 8.16
CA SER A 49 -15.58 2.11 8.82
C SER A 49 -16.70 1.22 9.35
N ASN A 50 -17.69 1.80 10.05
CA ASN A 50 -18.82 1.04 10.58
C ASN A 50 -19.68 0.45 9.47
N ILE A 51 -19.96 1.23 8.41
CA ILE A 51 -20.75 0.77 7.26
C ILE A 51 -20.04 -0.41 6.56
N VAL A 52 -18.76 -0.25 6.26
CA VAL A 52 -17.94 -1.28 5.60
C VAL A 52 -17.87 -2.52 6.48
N LYS A 53 -17.68 -2.37 7.81
CA LYS A 53 -17.69 -3.48 8.76
C LYS A 53 -19.03 -4.22 8.74
N THR A 54 -20.15 -3.51 8.88
CA THR A 54 -21.49 -4.12 8.86
C THR A 54 -21.78 -4.82 7.53
N LEU A 55 -21.32 -4.27 6.40
CA LEU A 55 -21.46 -4.91 5.10
C LEU A 55 -20.62 -6.17 4.98
N PHE A 56 -19.36 -6.16 5.47
CA PHE A 56 -18.51 -7.35 5.48
C PHE A 56 -19.06 -8.46 6.38
N ASP A 57 -19.58 -8.11 7.57
CA ASP A 57 -20.10 -9.08 8.54
C ASP A 57 -21.41 -9.73 8.05
N ASN A 58 -22.31 -8.97 7.42
CA ASN A 58 -23.63 -9.47 6.99
C ASN A 58 -23.68 -9.94 5.53
N TYR A 59 -22.85 -9.37 4.65
CA TYR A 59 -22.87 -9.62 3.21
C TYR A 59 -21.45 -9.84 2.64
N PRO A 60 -20.67 -10.80 3.17
CA PRO A 60 -19.28 -11.01 2.78
C PRO A 60 -19.11 -11.35 1.29
N ILE A 61 -20.01 -12.17 0.75
CA ILE A 61 -19.96 -12.59 -0.66
C ILE A 61 -20.26 -11.40 -1.61
N PRO A 62 -21.38 -10.66 -1.49
CA PRO A 62 -21.63 -9.47 -2.30
C PRO A 62 -20.52 -8.42 -2.22
N VAL A 63 -20.00 -8.15 -1.01
CA VAL A 63 -18.91 -7.21 -0.80
C VAL A 63 -17.62 -7.68 -1.50
N GLY A 64 -17.33 -8.98 -1.44
CA GLY A 64 -16.24 -9.59 -2.19
C GLY A 64 -16.36 -9.35 -3.70
N TYR A 65 -17.54 -9.59 -4.29
CA TYR A 65 -17.78 -9.30 -5.70
C TYR A 65 -17.68 -7.81 -6.04
N LEU A 66 -18.13 -6.93 -5.15
CA LEU A 66 -17.94 -5.48 -5.31
C LEU A 66 -16.46 -5.11 -5.42
N PHE A 67 -15.60 -5.66 -4.55
CA PHE A 67 -14.16 -5.42 -4.64
C PHE A 67 -13.53 -6.00 -5.91
N ILE A 68 -13.95 -7.19 -6.35
CA ILE A 68 -13.53 -7.76 -7.63
C ILE A 68 -13.92 -6.83 -8.78
N GLY A 69 -15.16 -6.32 -8.78
CA GLY A 69 -15.65 -5.36 -9.77
C GLY A 69 -14.81 -4.08 -9.81
N VAL A 70 -14.47 -3.51 -8.65
CA VAL A 70 -13.58 -2.33 -8.56
C VAL A 70 -12.17 -2.62 -9.09
N ILE A 71 -11.60 -3.79 -8.79
CA ILE A 71 -10.28 -4.21 -9.29
C ILE A 71 -10.31 -4.34 -10.82
N LEU A 72 -11.32 -5.05 -11.36
CA LEU A 72 -11.50 -5.22 -12.79
C LEU A 72 -11.76 -3.89 -13.51
N GLY A 73 -12.53 -2.98 -12.90
CA GLY A 73 -12.77 -1.64 -13.44
C GLY A 73 -11.51 -0.76 -13.46
N GLY A 74 -10.61 -0.91 -12.50
CA GLY A 74 -9.34 -0.20 -12.46
C GLY A 74 -8.27 -0.77 -13.40
N ALA A 75 -8.37 -2.05 -13.76
CA ALA A 75 -7.36 -2.74 -14.58
C ALA A 75 -7.15 -2.12 -15.98
N PRO A 76 -8.18 -1.75 -16.77
CA PRO A 76 -8.01 -1.08 -18.07
C PRO A 76 -7.26 0.24 -17.97
N LEU A 77 -7.51 1.03 -16.92
CA LEU A 77 -6.81 2.30 -16.69
C LEU A 77 -5.33 2.07 -16.38
N MET A 78 -5.02 1.08 -15.55
CA MET A 78 -3.65 0.68 -15.26
C MET A 78 -2.93 0.18 -16.52
N PHE A 79 -3.59 -0.66 -17.32
CA PHE A 79 -3.04 -1.15 -18.60
C PHE A 79 -2.76 -0.01 -19.57
N ARG A 80 -3.69 0.96 -19.70
CA ARG A 80 -3.51 2.11 -20.57
C ARG A 80 -2.34 2.97 -20.12
N LYS A 81 -2.21 3.25 -18.82
CA LYS A 81 -1.10 4.06 -18.27
C LYS A 81 0.25 3.32 -18.33
N ALA A 82 0.26 1.99 -18.25
CA ALA A 82 1.47 1.17 -18.43
C ALA A 82 1.92 1.07 -19.90
N THR A 83 0.99 1.11 -20.86
CA THR A 83 1.29 0.88 -22.30
C THR A 83 1.48 2.19 -23.08
N VAL A 84 1.52 3.36 -22.42
CA VAL A 84 1.70 4.66 -23.08
C VAL A 84 2.98 4.71 -23.93
N LYS A 85 4.04 3.99 -23.53
CA LYS A 85 5.32 3.91 -24.26
C LYS A 85 5.40 2.73 -25.26
N GLY A 86 4.27 2.08 -25.54
CA GLY A 86 4.18 0.89 -26.40
C GLY A 86 4.26 -0.43 -25.63
N PHE A 87 3.78 -1.50 -26.27
CA PHE A 87 3.80 -2.85 -25.70
C PHE A 87 4.98 -3.64 -26.29
N ASN A 88 5.94 -4.02 -25.44
CA ASN A 88 7.06 -4.88 -25.85
C ASN A 88 6.77 -6.33 -25.48
N LYS A 89 7.31 -7.31 -26.22
CA LYS A 89 7.21 -8.74 -25.89
C LYS A 89 7.74 -9.05 -24.48
N SER A 90 8.73 -8.28 -24.00
CA SER A 90 9.24 -8.35 -22.62
C SER A 90 8.19 -7.99 -21.56
N SER A 91 7.15 -7.22 -21.88
CA SER A 91 6.07 -6.89 -20.96
C SER A 91 5.25 -8.12 -20.56
N ILE A 92 5.12 -9.11 -21.46
CA ILE A 92 4.48 -10.40 -21.15
C ILE A 92 5.30 -11.18 -20.13
N LEU A 93 6.64 -11.15 -20.25
CA LEU A 93 7.53 -11.81 -19.29
C LEU A 93 7.39 -11.21 -17.89
N TYR A 94 7.36 -9.88 -17.77
CA TYR A 94 7.14 -9.21 -16.48
C TYR A 94 5.74 -9.49 -15.91
N LEU A 95 4.71 -9.57 -16.76
CA LEU A 95 3.36 -9.93 -16.34
C LEU A 95 3.31 -11.36 -15.77
N LEU A 96 3.88 -12.33 -16.48
CA LEU A 96 3.95 -13.73 -16.03
C LEU A 96 4.76 -13.86 -14.74
N ALA A 97 5.92 -13.19 -14.65
CA ALA A 97 6.71 -13.16 -13.44
C ALA A 97 5.90 -12.61 -12.25
N GLY A 98 5.15 -11.52 -12.45
CA GLY A 98 4.27 -10.96 -11.43
C GLY A 98 3.18 -11.93 -10.96
N ILE A 99 2.53 -12.63 -11.90
CA ILE A 99 1.52 -13.65 -11.57
C ILE A 99 2.15 -14.79 -10.75
N ILE A 100 3.30 -15.30 -11.16
CA ILE A 100 4.01 -16.38 -10.46
C ILE A 100 4.39 -15.92 -9.05
N ILE A 101 4.95 -14.72 -8.90
CA ILE A 101 5.31 -14.17 -7.58
C ILE A 101 4.09 -14.12 -6.67
N VAL A 102 2.96 -13.58 -7.15
CA VAL A 102 1.72 -13.50 -6.35
C VAL A 102 1.19 -14.88 -5.98
N LEU A 103 1.24 -15.85 -6.89
CA LEU A 103 0.83 -17.24 -6.60
C LEU A 103 1.75 -17.89 -5.56
N MET A 104 3.06 -17.66 -5.63
CA MET A 104 4.04 -18.15 -4.65
C MET A 104 3.86 -17.51 -3.27
N MET A 105 3.36 -16.28 -3.20
CA MET A 105 3.05 -15.59 -1.94
C MET A 105 1.81 -16.17 -1.24
N GLY A 106 0.90 -16.81 -1.98
CA GLY A 106 -0.37 -17.36 -1.48
C GLY A 106 -0.26 -18.72 -0.77
N THR A 107 0.80 -18.96 0.01
CA THR A 107 0.95 -20.23 0.73
C THR A 107 0.12 -20.24 2.04
N PRO A 108 -0.54 -21.36 2.41
CA PRO A 108 -1.47 -21.43 3.55
C PRO A 108 -0.85 -21.24 4.94
N ASN A 109 0.49 -21.16 5.06
CA ASN A 109 1.19 -21.27 6.33
C ASN A 109 1.49 -19.92 7.02
N ASN A 110 1.04 -18.80 6.45
CA ASN A 110 1.39 -17.45 6.95
C ASN A 110 0.61 -17.04 8.22
N ASP A 111 -0.48 -17.74 8.56
CA ASP A 111 -1.27 -17.49 9.79
C ASP A 111 -0.53 -17.92 11.08
N ALA A 112 0.52 -18.74 10.97
CA ALA A 112 1.31 -19.23 12.10
C ALA A 112 2.50 -18.33 12.47
N SER A 113 2.57 -17.10 11.93
CA SER A 113 3.63 -16.15 12.26
C SER A 113 3.52 -15.71 13.72
N ALA A 114 4.51 -16.05 14.54
CA ALA A 114 4.55 -15.64 15.95
C ALA A 114 4.45 -14.11 16.07
N ILE A 115 3.47 -13.63 16.85
CA ILE A 115 3.26 -12.20 17.06
C ILE A 115 4.49 -11.62 17.77
N ILE A 116 5.12 -10.64 17.14
CA ILE A 116 6.27 -9.95 17.72
C ILE A 116 5.76 -9.02 18.82
N THR A 117 5.94 -9.44 20.07
CA THR A 117 5.55 -8.67 21.27
C THR A 117 6.74 -8.02 21.96
N SER A 118 7.97 -8.49 21.70
CA SER A 118 9.22 -7.93 22.22
C SER A 118 10.17 -7.48 21.11
N LEU A 119 10.85 -6.35 21.34
CA LEU A 119 11.86 -5.84 20.43
C LEU A 119 13.22 -6.48 20.68
N SER A 120 13.50 -7.54 19.94
CA SER A 120 14.88 -7.96 19.67
C SER A 120 15.45 -7.13 18.50
N LEU A 121 16.77 -7.12 18.34
CA LEU A 121 17.42 -6.41 17.23
C LEU A 121 16.97 -6.99 15.87
N GLY A 122 16.77 -8.31 15.80
CA GLY A 122 16.26 -8.98 14.60
C GLY A 122 14.82 -8.58 14.26
N ASN A 123 13.95 -8.52 15.26
CA ASN A 123 12.56 -8.10 15.09
C ASN A 123 12.45 -6.64 14.67
N PHE A 124 13.29 -5.76 15.23
CA PHE A 124 13.35 -4.36 14.83
C PHE A 124 13.69 -4.21 13.34
N LEU A 125 14.73 -4.91 12.87
CA LEU A 125 15.14 -4.88 11.46
C LEU A 125 14.07 -5.47 10.55
N TRP A 126 13.42 -6.57 10.96
CA TRP A 126 12.35 -7.17 10.17
C TRP A 126 11.13 -6.26 10.04
N LEU A 127 10.72 -5.59 11.13
CA LEU A 127 9.66 -4.59 11.12
C LEU A 127 10.03 -3.36 10.26
N LEU A 128 11.30 -2.95 10.27
CA LEU A 128 11.79 -1.86 9.43
C LEU A 128 11.68 -2.23 7.94
N ILE A 129 12.13 -3.43 7.55
CA ILE A 129 11.96 -3.94 6.18
C ILE A 129 10.47 -4.01 5.83
N GLY A 130 9.63 -4.50 6.74
CA GLY A 130 8.17 -4.50 6.57
C GLY A 130 7.62 -3.10 6.29
N GLY A 131 8.08 -2.09 7.02
CA GLY A 131 7.71 -0.69 6.79
C GLY A 131 8.10 -0.21 5.39
N VAL A 132 9.31 -0.52 4.93
CA VAL A 132 9.78 -0.16 3.58
C VAL A 132 8.92 -0.82 2.51
N VAL A 133 8.64 -2.13 2.63
CA VAL A 133 7.82 -2.87 1.66
C VAL A 133 6.38 -2.34 1.62
N VAL A 134 5.81 -2.00 2.78
CA VAL A 134 4.49 -1.36 2.85
C VAL A 134 4.48 0.00 2.18
N ALA A 135 5.52 0.81 2.37
CA ALA A 135 5.63 2.10 1.70
C ALA A 135 5.69 1.96 0.18
N VAL A 136 6.46 0.99 -0.33
CA VAL A 136 6.48 0.64 -1.76
C VAL A 136 5.08 0.28 -2.24
N ALA A 137 4.37 -0.56 -1.48
CA ALA A 137 3.01 -0.99 -1.80
C ALA A 137 1.98 0.15 -1.79
N LEU A 138 2.13 1.12 -0.89
CA LEU A 138 1.23 2.27 -0.81
C LEU A 138 1.43 3.25 -1.97
N ILE A 139 2.68 3.44 -2.42
CA ILE A 139 2.98 4.30 -3.56
C ILE A 139 2.61 3.61 -4.86
N LEU A 140 2.95 2.33 -5.03
CA LEU A 140 2.75 1.65 -6.30
C LEU A 140 1.25 1.31 -6.50
N PRO A 141 0.59 1.86 -7.53
CA PRO A 141 -0.83 1.63 -7.72
C PRO A 141 -1.08 0.15 -8.02
N GLY A 142 -2.08 -0.41 -7.35
CA GLY A 142 -2.49 -1.81 -7.52
C GLY A 142 -1.96 -2.78 -6.47
N ILE A 143 -0.98 -2.39 -5.64
CA ILE A 143 -0.47 -3.24 -4.56
C ILE A 143 -1.13 -2.88 -3.22
N SER A 144 -1.60 -3.89 -2.49
CA SER A 144 -2.25 -3.68 -1.19
C SER A 144 -1.23 -3.75 -0.06
N GLY A 145 -1.04 -2.65 0.67
CA GLY A 145 -0.11 -2.60 1.82
C GLY A 145 -0.46 -3.59 2.93
N SER A 146 -1.74 -3.80 3.23
CA SER A 146 -2.19 -4.79 4.22
C SER A 146 -1.92 -6.23 3.77
N PHE A 147 -2.04 -6.51 2.46
CA PHE A 147 -1.68 -7.81 1.91
C PHE A 147 -0.17 -8.03 1.95
N MET A 148 0.63 -7.01 1.70
CA MET A 148 2.09 -7.11 1.85
C MET A 148 2.51 -7.40 3.28
N LEU A 149 1.87 -6.77 4.28
CA LEU A 149 2.09 -7.14 5.68
C LEU A 149 1.70 -8.59 5.97
N TYR A 150 0.62 -9.08 5.37
CA TYR A 150 0.17 -10.46 5.53
C TYR A 150 1.20 -11.45 4.97
N VAL A 151 1.68 -11.19 3.76
CA VAL A 151 2.71 -12.04 3.13
C VAL A 151 4.04 -12.01 3.89
N LEU A 152 4.37 -10.90 4.56
CA LEU A 152 5.55 -10.82 5.43
C LEU A 152 5.34 -11.44 6.81
N GLY A 153 4.15 -11.98 7.12
CA GLY A 153 3.82 -12.50 8.46
C GLY A 153 3.68 -11.41 9.53
N LEU A 154 3.64 -10.14 9.13
CA LEU A 154 3.62 -8.98 10.02
C LEU A 154 2.23 -8.42 10.27
N TYR A 155 1.20 -8.87 9.52
CA TYR A 155 -0.16 -8.32 9.62
C TYR A 155 -0.72 -8.40 11.04
N ASN A 156 -0.72 -9.58 11.65
CA ASN A 156 -1.23 -9.77 13.01
C ASN A 156 -0.41 -9.00 14.05
N THR A 157 0.91 -8.93 13.88
CA THR A 157 1.80 -8.10 14.71
C THR A 157 1.42 -6.63 14.67
N VAL A 158 1.22 -6.07 13.46
CA VAL A 158 0.90 -4.66 13.28
C VAL A 158 -0.50 -4.34 13.80
N ILE A 159 -1.51 -5.14 13.47
CA ILE A 159 -2.89 -4.90 13.95
C ILE A 159 -2.97 -5.00 15.47
N THR A 160 -2.33 -6.00 16.07
CA THR A 160 -2.26 -6.15 17.54
C THR A 160 -1.56 -4.96 18.18
N ALA A 161 -0.43 -4.51 17.60
CA ALA A 161 0.30 -3.35 18.10
C ALA A 161 -0.50 -2.04 17.99
N VAL A 162 -1.32 -1.87 16.94
CA VAL A 162 -2.22 -0.71 16.82
C VAL A 162 -3.33 -0.76 17.87
N VAL A 163 -4.00 -1.90 18.04
CA VAL A 163 -5.10 -2.06 19.00
C VAL A 163 -4.63 -1.89 20.45
N GLN A 164 -3.46 -2.42 20.79
CA GLN A 164 -2.88 -2.34 22.13
C GLN A 164 -2.05 -1.07 22.36
N MET A 165 -1.94 -0.19 21.35
CA MET A 165 -1.04 0.96 21.37
C MET A 165 0.41 0.59 21.77
N ASN A 166 0.92 -0.54 21.28
CA ASN A 166 2.31 -0.95 21.45
C ASN A 166 3.22 -0.12 20.54
N ILE A 167 3.48 1.12 20.97
CA ILE A 167 4.31 2.10 20.27
C ILE A 167 5.70 1.56 19.92
N PRO A 168 6.40 0.82 20.82
CA PRO A 168 7.71 0.26 20.49
C PRO A 168 7.74 -0.58 19.21
N VAL A 169 6.73 -1.42 18.96
CA VAL A 169 6.64 -2.25 17.74
C VAL A 169 6.31 -1.40 16.50
N LEU A 170 5.54 -0.32 16.67
CA LEU A 170 5.15 0.58 15.58
C LEU A 170 6.31 1.49 15.12
N ILE A 171 7.24 1.86 16.00
CA ILE A 171 8.36 2.75 15.67
C ILE A 171 9.19 2.25 14.47
N PRO A 172 9.77 1.03 14.47
CA PRO A 172 10.55 0.55 13.32
C PRO A 172 9.72 0.48 12.03
N LEU A 173 8.43 0.13 12.13
CA LEU A 173 7.53 0.11 10.98
C LEU A 173 7.33 1.52 10.39
N VAL A 174 7.10 2.53 11.23
CA VAL A 174 6.92 3.93 10.81
C VAL A 174 8.22 4.48 10.20
N ILE A 175 9.37 4.20 10.82
CA ILE A 175 10.68 4.60 10.29
C ILE A 175 10.90 3.99 8.91
N GLY A 176 10.71 2.67 8.77
CA GLY A 176 10.79 1.98 7.49
C GLY A 176 9.81 2.55 6.47
N GLY A 177 8.59 2.87 6.90
CA GLY A 177 7.55 3.47 6.08
C GLY A 177 7.95 4.84 5.51
N ILE A 178 8.51 5.73 6.34
CA ILE A 178 8.99 7.05 5.91
C ILE A 178 10.16 6.90 4.93
N VAL A 179 11.16 6.10 5.29
CA VAL A 179 12.35 5.87 4.45
C VAL A 179 11.95 5.27 3.09
N GLY A 180 11.11 4.23 3.11
CA GLY A 180 10.60 3.60 1.90
C GLY A 180 9.78 4.56 1.04
N THR A 181 8.92 5.39 1.67
CA THR A 181 8.07 6.34 0.95
C THR A 181 8.90 7.34 0.17
N LEU A 182 9.92 7.93 0.81
CA LEU A 182 10.81 8.90 0.18
C LEU A 182 11.68 8.27 -0.92
N ALA A 183 12.19 7.05 -0.68
CA ALA A 183 13.03 6.34 -1.66
C ALA A 183 12.22 5.93 -2.90
N THR A 184 11.05 5.33 -2.70
CA THR A 184 10.20 4.85 -3.80
C THR A 184 9.59 6.02 -4.57
N ALA A 185 9.14 7.09 -3.91
CA ALA A 185 8.60 8.26 -4.61
C ALA A 185 9.62 8.87 -5.58
N ARG A 186 10.89 8.99 -5.15
CA ARG A 186 12.00 9.44 -6.01
C ARG A 186 12.20 8.56 -7.23
N ILE A 187 12.27 7.23 -7.02
CA ILE A 187 12.50 6.28 -8.11
C ILE A 187 11.35 6.33 -9.12
N ILE A 188 10.11 6.30 -8.64
CA ILE A 188 8.92 6.28 -9.50
C ILE A 188 8.78 7.59 -10.28
N GLU A 189 9.04 8.74 -9.67
CA GLU A 189 9.00 10.03 -10.39
C GLU A 189 10.07 10.10 -11.49
N VAL A 190 11.29 9.61 -11.23
CA VAL A 190 12.35 9.54 -12.27
C VAL A 190 11.97 8.59 -13.41
N LEU A 191 11.30 7.47 -13.11
CA LEU A 191 10.87 6.50 -14.13
C LEU A 191 9.65 6.97 -14.94
N LEU A 192 8.76 7.78 -14.34
CA LEU A 192 7.56 8.32 -14.97
C LEU A 192 7.78 9.63 -15.73
N LEU A 193 8.78 10.44 -15.35
CA LEU A 193 9.11 11.72 -16.02
C LEU A 193 10.13 11.58 -17.16
N LYS A 194 10.78 10.42 -17.32
CA LYS A 194 11.34 9.99 -18.61
C LYS A 194 10.25 9.34 -19.44
#